data_AF-A0A359LMU4-F1
#
_entry.id   AF-A0A359LMU4-F1
#
_cell.length_a   1.000
_cell.length_b   1.000
_cell.length_c   1.000
_cell.angle_alpha   90.00
_cell.angle_beta   90.00
_cell.angle_gamma   90.00
#
_symmetry.space_group_name_H-M   'P 1'
#
loop_
_entity.id
_entity.type
_entity.pdbx_description
1 polymer ?
#
loop_
_entity_poly.entity_id
_entity_poly.type
_entity_poly.pdbx_seq_one_letter_code
_entity_poly.pdbx_strand_id
1 'polypeptide(L)'
;MKFHILPLFAAAAYCALAQMPPQGPIVVSPELAERKVTFRLLAPKAEAVILQASDIPAAARGNGQLTKGDNGVWSLTTSDLRPGSYRYRFMVDSVPVMDPRNPSVSESNNNPWSMVHVPGEPFQDDGQAPHGSVSAVYYRSSVLGRTRRMHVYTPAGYELGRDKYPVFYLLHGASDSDHSWSSVGRAGFILDNLIAAKKAKPMIVVMPHGHTSTSMNRGPLGGMDEFVEEFVKDILPHVEKHYRVIGTRSMRA
;
A
#
# COMPACT_ATOMS: atom_id res chain seq x y z
N MET A 1 66.09 -38.06 -44.58
CA MET A 1 64.77 -38.72 -44.61
C MET A 1 63.70 -37.62 -44.48
N LYS A 2 62.66 -37.67 -45.33
CA LYS A 2 61.73 -36.56 -45.61
C LYS A 2 60.90 -36.15 -44.37
N PHE A 3 60.87 -34.86 -44.04
CA PHE A 3 59.90 -34.28 -43.10
C PHE A 3 58.63 -33.87 -43.87
N HIS A 4 57.47 -34.38 -43.43
CA HIS A 4 56.15 -33.96 -43.92
C HIS A 4 55.69 -32.74 -43.13
N ILE A 5 55.38 -31.65 -43.83
CA ILE A 5 54.72 -30.47 -43.26
C ILE A 5 53.23 -30.61 -43.58
N LEU A 6 52.40 -30.86 -42.57
CA LEU A 6 50.93 -30.74 -42.68
C LEU A 6 50.55 -29.25 -42.57
N PRO A 7 49.60 -28.75 -43.37
CA PRO A 7 49.06 -27.41 -43.18
C PRO A 7 48.01 -27.45 -42.05
N LEU A 8 48.18 -26.58 -41.06
CA LEU A 8 47.21 -26.34 -39.99
C LEU A 8 46.13 -25.40 -40.54
N PHE A 9 44.92 -25.91 -40.77
CA PHE A 9 43.76 -25.07 -41.09
C PHE A 9 43.27 -24.38 -39.82
N ALA A 10 43.41 -23.06 -39.74
CA ALA A 10 42.76 -22.24 -38.73
C ALA A 10 41.27 -22.09 -39.07
N ALA A 11 40.41 -22.81 -38.36
CA ALA A 11 38.97 -22.59 -38.41
C ALA A 11 38.64 -21.33 -37.59
N ALA A 12 38.31 -20.23 -38.26
CA ALA A 12 37.74 -19.05 -37.62
C ALA A 12 36.30 -19.39 -37.20
N ALA A 13 36.08 -19.64 -35.91
CA ALA A 13 34.75 -19.77 -35.34
C ALA A 13 34.06 -18.39 -35.35
N TYR A 14 33.15 -18.17 -36.29
CA TYR A 14 32.19 -17.06 -36.21
C TYR A 14 31.20 -17.37 -35.09
N CYS A 15 31.38 -16.75 -33.92
CA CYS A 15 30.31 -16.65 -32.94
C CYS A 15 29.22 -15.74 -33.54
N ALA A 16 28.15 -16.33 -34.04
CA ALA A 16 26.92 -15.60 -34.32
C ALA A 16 26.43 -15.00 -33.01
N LEU A 17 26.38 -13.66 -32.91
CA LEU A 17 25.67 -12.97 -31.84
C LEU A 17 24.21 -13.37 -31.95
N ALA A 18 23.71 -14.20 -31.03
CA ALA A 18 22.29 -14.48 -30.94
C ALA A 18 21.55 -13.14 -30.79
N GLN A 19 20.67 -12.82 -31.73
CA GLN A 19 19.82 -11.65 -31.63
C GLN A 19 19.03 -11.77 -30.32
N MET A 20 19.18 -10.78 -29.44
CA MET A 20 18.36 -10.71 -28.24
C MET A 20 16.90 -10.78 -28.68
N PRO A 21 16.06 -11.60 -28.01
CA PRO A 21 14.66 -11.66 -28.35
C PRO A 21 14.07 -10.25 -28.31
N PRO A 22 13.17 -9.89 -29.25
CA PRO A 22 12.60 -8.56 -29.32
C PRO A 22 12.07 -8.17 -27.94
N GLN A 23 12.53 -7.02 -27.44
CA GLN A 23 12.08 -6.51 -26.15
C GLN A 23 10.56 -6.27 -26.26
N GLY A 24 9.81 -6.89 -25.35
CA GLY A 24 8.37 -6.67 -25.24
C GLY A 24 8.05 -5.19 -24.99
N PRO A 25 6.77 -4.78 -25.15
CA PRO A 25 6.40 -3.38 -24.95
C PRO A 25 6.75 -2.90 -23.54
N ILE A 26 7.27 -1.68 -23.43
CA ILE A 26 7.46 -1.02 -22.15
C ILE A 26 6.07 -0.60 -21.63
N VAL A 27 5.71 -1.05 -20.43
CA VAL A 27 4.42 -0.76 -19.82
C VAL A 27 4.64 0.02 -18.53
N VAL A 28 4.07 1.23 -18.49
CA VAL A 28 3.93 2.06 -17.28
C VAL A 28 2.49 1.95 -16.81
N SER A 29 2.32 1.54 -15.55
CA SER A 29 1.01 1.44 -14.90
C SER A 29 1.15 1.56 -13.38
N PRO A 30 0.28 2.34 -12.71
CA PRO A 30 -0.65 3.29 -13.31
C PRO A 30 0.13 4.52 -13.81
N GLU A 31 -0.33 5.12 -14.90
CA GLU A 31 0.21 6.40 -15.37
C GLU A 31 -0.76 7.52 -15.02
N LEU A 32 -0.31 8.50 -14.26
CA LEU A 32 -1.07 9.70 -13.91
C LEU A 32 -0.69 10.83 -14.85
N ALA A 33 -1.68 11.39 -15.56
CA ALA A 33 -1.55 12.60 -16.34
C ALA A 33 -2.61 13.61 -15.85
N GLU A 34 -2.15 14.66 -15.16
CA GLU A 34 -3.00 15.60 -14.43
C GLU A 34 -3.91 14.87 -13.41
N ARG A 35 -5.19 14.68 -13.74
CA ARG A 35 -6.19 13.99 -12.91
C ARG A 35 -6.76 12.73 -13.56
N LYS A 36 -6.25 12.35 -14.73
CA LYS A 36 -6.62 11.12 -15.42
C LYS A 36 -5.59 10.05 -15.13
N VAL A 37 -6.06 8.85 -14.86
CA VAL A 37 -5.19 7.70 -14.62
C VAL A 37 -5.40 6.70 -15.75
N THR A 38 -4.30 6.30 -16.39
CA THR A 38 -4.29 5.20 -17.34
C THR A 38 -3.70 3.96 -16.69
N PHE A 39 -4.51 2.91 -16.61
CA PHE A 39 -4.12 1.59 -16.11
C PHE A 39 -3.73 0.72 -17.30
N ARG A 40 -2.63 -0.04 -17.17
CA ARG A 40 -2.15 -0.94 -18.23
C ARG A 40 -1.68 -2.28 -17.71
N LEU A 41 -1.93 -3.33 -18.50
CA LEU A 41 -1.45 -4.68 -18.19
C LEU A 41 -1.00 -5.40 -19.47
N LEU A 42 0.24 -5.88 -19.51
CA LEU A 42 0.69 -6.77 -20.59
C LEU A 42 0.17 -8.19 -20.34
N ALA A 43 -0.84 -8.60 -21.09
CA ALA A 43 -1.44 -9.92 -20.99
C ALA A 43 -1.91 -10.41 -22.37
N PRO A 44 -0.97 -10.77 -23.28
CA PRO A 44 -1.29 -11.04 -24.68
C PRO A 44 -2.19 -12.27 -24.89
N LYS A 45 -2.25 -13.18 -23.91
CA LYS A 45 -3.10 -14.38 -23.96
C LYS A 45 -4.42 -14.25 -23.20
N ALA A 46 -4.62 -13.18 -22.43
CA ALA A 46 -5.89 -12.97 -21.73
C ALA A 46 -7.03 -12.75 -22.73
N GLU A 47 -8.23 -13.13 -22.33
CA GLU A 47 -9.48 -12.93 -23.07
C GLU A 47 -10.26 -11.73 -22.51
N ALA A 48 -10.19 -11.51 -21.20
CA ALA A 48 -10.78 -10.37 -20.54
C ALA A 48 -9.89 -9.80 -19.42
N VAL A 49 -9.75 -8.49 -19.39
CA VAL A 49 -9.12 -7.76 -18.27
C VAL A 49 -10.07 -6.66 -17.80
N ILE A 50 -10.40 -6.68 -16.51
CA ILE A 50 -11.28 -5.69 -15.88
C ILE A 50 -10.52 -5.00 -14.75
N LEU A 51 -10.54 -3.67 -14.70
CA LEU A 51 -10.16 -2.88 -13.55
C LEU A 51 -11.24 -3.02 -12.48
N GLN A 52 -10.85 -3.48 -11.29
CA GLN A 52 -11.73 -3.52 -10.13
C GLN A 52 -11.25 -2.54 -9.08
N ALA A 53 -12.10 -1.57 -8.76
CA ALA A 53 -11.92 -0.58 -7.69
C ALA A 53 -13.29 -0.11 -7.20
N SER A 54 -13.43 0.19 -5.91
CA SER A 54 -14.71 0.59 -5.31
C SER A 54 -15.02 2.07 -5.50
N ASP A 55 -14.00 2.91 -5.63
CA ASP A 55 -14.04 4.37 -5.56
C ASP A 55 -13.56 5.06 -6.85
N ILE A 56 -13.11 4.30 -7.84
CA ILE A 56 -12.83 4.79 -9.20
C ILE A 56 -14.10 4.65 -10.04
N PRO A 57 -14.73 5.75 -10.51
CA PRO A 57 -16.00 5.69 -11.24
C PRO A 57 -15.95 4.82 -12.50
N ALA A 58 -14.84 4.84 -13.25
CA ALA A 58 -14.66 4.03 -14.44
C ALA A 58 -14.62 2.51 -14.15
N ALA A 59 -14.30 2.11 -12.93
CA ALA A 59 -14.27 0.71 -12.49
C ALA A 59 -15.49 0.31 -11.64
N ALA A 60 -16.33 1.28 -11.28
CA ALA A 60 -17.46 1.06 -10.40
C ALA A 60 -18.51 0.14 -11.07
N ARG A 61 -19.12 -0.74 -10.26
CA ARG A 61 -20.24 -1.61 -10.67
C ARG A 61 -19.99 -2.49 -11.90
N GLY A 62 -18.73 -2.89 -12.13
CA GLY A 62 -18.38 -3.83 -13.21
C GLY A 62 -18.05 -3.17 -14.56
N ASN A 63 -17.98 -1.84 -14.62
CA ASN A 63 -17.71 -1.10 -15.87
C ASN A 63 -16.22 -0.97 -16.23
N GLY A 64 -15.31 -1.60 -15.49
CA GLY A 64 -13.86 -1.43 -15.64
C GLY A 64 -13.22 -2.19 -16.79
N GLN A 65 -13.93 -2.56 -17.84
CA GLN A 65 -13.37 -3.36 -18.94
C GLN A 65 -12.21 -2.62 -19.62
N LEU A 66 -11.01 -3.23 -19.65
CA LEU A 66 -9.88 -2.73 -20.43
C LEU A 66 -10.02 -3.15 -21.90
N THR A 67 -9.44 -2.35 -22.80
CA THR A 67 -9.33 -2.67 -24.23
C THR A 67 -7.93 -3.19 -24.53
N LYS A 68 -7.84 -4.30 -25.27
CA LYS A 68 -6.58 -4.90 -25.72
C LYS A 68 -6.10 -4.23 -27.00
N GLY A 69 -4.86 -3.74 -27.02
CA GLY A 69 -4.18 -3.30 -28.25
C GLY A 69 -3.45 -4.45 -28.96
N ASP A 70 -3.03 -4.22 -30.21
CA ASP A 70 -2.33 -5.21 -31.05
C ASP A 70 -0.99 -5.68 -30.46
N ASN A 71 -0.40 -4.88 -29.57
CA ASN A 71 0.82 -5.21 -28.83
C ASN A 71 0.57 -6.10 -27.58
N GLY A 72 -0.66 -6.55 -27.36
CA GLY A 72 -1.05 -7.38 -26.22
C GLY A 72 -1.18 -6.63 -24.89
N VAL A 73 -1.08 -5.29 -24.91
CA VAL A 73 -1.28 -4.43 -23.73
C VAL A 73 -2.76 -4.08 -23.63
N TRP A 74 -3.34 -4.37 -22.47
CA TRP A 74 -4.67 -3.95 -22.08
C TRP A 74 -4.59 -2.56 -21.47
N SER A 75 -5.55 -1.68 -21.78
CA SER A 75 -5.59 -0.33 -21.20
C SER A 75 -7.00 0.19 -20.90
N LEU A 76 -7.11 1.01 -19.86
CA LEU A 76 -8.28 1.82 -19.54
C LEU A 76 -7.80 3.16 -18.99
N THR A 77 -8.34 4.26 -19.53
CA THR A 77 -8.10 5.62 -19.03
C THR A 77 -9.35 6.14 -18.38
N THR A 78 -9.23 6.67 -17.17
CA THR A 78 -10.37 7.27 -16.46
C THR A 78 -10.74 8.64 -17.04
N SER A 79 -11.94 9.11 -16.73
CA SER A 79 -12.19 10.56 -16.66
C SER A 79 -11.41 11.16 -15.49
N ASP A 80 -11.49 12.49 -15.32
CA ASP A 80 -10.82 13.17 -14.20
C ASP A 80 -11.29 12.59 -12.86
N LEU A 81 -10.33 12.15 -12.06
CA LEU A 81 -10.56 11.69 -10.70
C LEU A 81 -10.45 12.87 -9.73
N ARG A 82 -11.13 12.77 -8.58
CA ARG A 82 -10.88 13.71 -7.48
C ARG A 82 -9.48 13.46 -6.90
N PRO A 83 -8.84 14.47 -6.30
CA PRO A 83 -7.63 14.21 -5.53
C PRO A 83 -7.93 13.22 -4.41
N GLY A 84 -6.99 12.33 -4.15
CA GLY A 84 -7.14 11.26 -3.18
C GLY A 84 -6.38 9.99 -3.58
N SER A 85 -6.41 9.00 -2.69
CA SER A 85 -5.82 7.69 -2.93
C SER A 85 -6.91 6.68 -3.26
N TYR A 86 -6.64 5.87 -4.29
CA TYR A 86 -7.57 4.89 -4.81
C TYR A 86 -6.92 3.52 -4.80
N ARG A 87 -7.62 2.52 -4.27
CA ARG A 87 -7.22 1.12 -4.35
C ARG A 87 -7.80 0.47 -5.60
N TYR A 88 -7.01 -0.35 -6.27
CA TYR A 88 -7.44 -1.10 -7.44
C TYR A 88 -6.72 -2.45 -7.55
N ARG A 89 -7.26 -3.31 -8.41
CA ARG A 89 -6.61 -4.50 -8.94
C ARG A 89 -7.17 -4.81 -10.33
N PHE A 90 -6.50 -5.69 -11.05
CA PHE A 90 -7.06 -6.28 -12.26
C PHE A 90 -7.81 -7.57 -11.95
N MET A 91 -8.82 -7.90 -12.74
CA MET A 91 -9.40 -9.22 -12.85
C MET A 91 -9.06 -9.73 -14.25
N VAL A 92 -8.11 -10.67 -14.33
CA VAL A 92 -7.67 -11.28 -15.60
C VAL A 92 -8.32 -12.63 -15.71
N ASP A 93 -9.23 -12.80 -16.68
CA ASP A 93 -10.01 -14.03 -16.86
C ASP A 93 -10.64 -14.51 -15.53
N SER A 94 -11.22 -13.57 -14.77
CA SER A 94 -11.81 -13.74 -13.43
C SER A 94 -10.86 -13.98 -12.26
N VAL A 95 -9.54 -13.97 -12.48
CA VAL A 95 -8.53 -14.09 -11.41
C VAL A 95 -8.08 -12.70 -10.94
N PRO A 96 -8.09 -12.41 -9.63
CA PRO A 96 -7.57 -11.14 -9.12
C PRO A 96 -6.05 -11.07 -9.26
N VAL A 97 -5.57 -10.01 -9.90
CA VAL A 97 -4.15 -9.77 -10.21
C VAL A 97 -3.79 -8.36 -9.78
N MET A 98 -2.75 -8.24 -8.96
CA MET A 98 -2.13 -6.95 -8.62
C MET A 98 -1.44 -6.35 -9.84
N ASP A 99 -1.33 -5.03 -9.91
CA ASP A 99 -0.57 -4.39 -10.98
C ASP A 99 0.93 -4.70 -10.83
N PRO A 100 1.53 -5.49 -11.74
CA PRO A 100 2.92 -5.92 -11.61
C PRO A 100 3.91 -4.78 -11.89
N ARG A 101 3.44 -3.61 -12.36
CA ARG A 101 4.26 -2.42 -12.62
C ARG A 101 4.11 -1.34 -11.55
N ASN A 102 3.28 -1.58 -10.54
CA ASN A 102 3.05 -0.63 -9.45
C ASN A 102 3.59 -1.14 -8.11
N PRO A 103 4.66 -0.54 -7.55
CA PRO A 103 5.14 -0.90 -6.23
C PRO A 103 4.27 -0.35 -5.08
N SER A 104 3.38 0.62 -5.36
CA SER A 104 2.51 1.20 -4.34
C SER A 104 1.36 0.27 -4.00
N VAL A 105 1.38 -0.23 -2.76
CA VAL A 105 0.41 -1.20 -2.27
C VAL A 105 -0.22 -0.75 -0.96
N SER A 106 -1.44 -1.20 -0.73
CA SER A 106 -2.16 -0.99 0.51
C SER A 106 -2.69 -2.33 1.01
N GLU A 107 -2.32 -2.70 2.23
CA GLU A 107 -2.72 -3.98 2.82
C GLU A 107 -4.17 -3.88 3.35
N SER A 108 -5.00 -4.86 3.01
CA SER A 108 -6.32 -5.09 3.61
C SER A 108 -6.24 -6.21 4.64
N ASN A 109 -7.37 -6.56 5.27
CA ASN A 109 -7.46 -7.66 6.22
C ASN A 109 -6.98 -9.00 5.65
N ASN A 110 -7.20 -9.26 4.36
CA ASN A 110 -6.96 -10.57 3.75
C ASN A 110 -6.13 -10.52 2.45
N ASN A 111 -5.92 -9.35 1.84
CA ASN A 111 -5.15 -9.24 0.61
C ASN A 111 -4.55 -7.84 0.42
N PRO A 112 -3.42 -7.71 -0.30
CA PRO A 112 -2.96 -6.41 -0.75
C PRO A 112 -3.80 -5.90 -1.93
N TRP A 113 -3.87 -4.58 -2.08
CA TRP A 113 -4.43 -3.87 -3.23
C TRP A 113 -3.37 -2.95 -3.84
N SER A 114 -3.35 -2.81 -5.16
CA SER A 114 -2.53 -1.80 -5.82
C SER A 114 -3.14 -0.43 -5.54
N MET A 115 -2.32 0.61 -5.50
CA MET A 115 -2.79 1.94 -5.14
C MET A 115 -2.27 3.00 -6.10
N VAL A 116 -3.11 3.98 -6.41
CA VAL A 116 -2.70 5.22 -7.07
C VAL A 116 -3.14 6.41 -6.23
N HIS A 117 -2.28 7.41 -6.11
CA HIS A 117 -2.62 8.68 -5.48
C HIS A 117 -2.69 9.77 -6.54
N VAL A 118 -3.82 10.47 -6.58
CA VAL A 118 -4.06 11.65 -7.42
C VAL A 118 -3.87 12.89 -6.54
N PRO A 119 -2.83 13.70 -6.74
CA PRO A 119 -2.59 14.90 -5.95
C PRO A 119 -3.61 16.00 -6.29
N GLY A 120 -3.65 17.03 -5.44
CA GLY A 120 -4.51 18.20 -5.61
C GLY A 120 -5.17 18.69 -4.32
N GLU A 121 -4.83 18.10 -3.19
CA GLU A 121 -5.33 18.48 -1.86
C GLU A 121 -4.14 18.60 -0.90
N PRO A 122 -3.62 19.83 -0.68
CA PRO A 122 -2.32 20.04 -0.04
C PRO A 122 -2.19 19.45 1.37
N PHE A 123 -3.30 19.20 2.07
CA PHE A 123 -3.24 18.61 3.39
C PHE A 123 -2.92 17.12 3.36
N GLN A 124 -3.23 16.38 2.29
CA GLN A 124 -2.94 14.94 2.17
C GLN A 124 -1.77 14.64 1.23
N ASP A 125 -1.40 15.58 0.36
CA ASP A 125 -0.34 15.42 -0.61
C ASP A 125 1.05 15.41 0.05
N ASP A 126 2.04 14.89 -0.68
CA ASP A 126 3.44 15.01 -0.28
C ASP A 126 3.88 16.48 -0.38
N GLY A 127 4.17 17.08 0.77
CA GLY A 127 4.45 18.51 0.92
C GLY A 127 5.91 18.79 1.26
N GLN A 128 6.19 20.00 1.74
CA GLN A 128 7.49 20.36 2.30
C GLN A 128 7.47 20.38 3.84
N ALA A 129 6.41 19.84 4.46
CA ALA A 129 6.30 19.76 5.90
C ALA A 129 7.36 18.80 6.47
N PRO A 130 7.92 19.08 7.66
CA PRO A 130 8.75 18.11 8.36
C PRO A 130 7.97 16.81 8.58
N HIS A 131 8.59 15.69 8.21
CA HIS A 131 7.92 14.38 8.29
C HIS A 131 8.12 13.69 9.63
N GLY A 132 7.02 13.16 10.16
CA GLY A 132 7.03 12.16 11.23
C GLY A 132 7.49 10.79 10.74
N SER A 133 7.50 9.83 11.65
CA SER A 133 7.82 8.43 11.34
C SER A 133 6.58 7.56 11.47
N VAL A 134 6.34 6.67 10.51
CA VAL A 134 5.33 5.61 10.62
C VAL A 134 6.05 4.27 10.78
N SER A 135 5.85 3.61 11.91
CA SER A 135 6.50 2.34 12.24
C SER A 135 5.48 1.21 12.34
N ALA A 136 5.79 0.06 11.72
CA ALA A 136 5.10 -1.19 11.99
C ALA A 136 5.66 -1.81 13.28
N VAL A 137 4.81 -1.97 14.30
CA VAL A 137 5.18 -2.40 15.64
C VAL A 137 4.47 -3.70 15.96
N TYR A 138 5.25 -4.70 16.40
CA TYR A 138 4.74 -5.99 16.81
C TYR A 138 4.66 -6.09 18.33
N TYR A 139 3.56 -6.64 18.83
CA TYR A 139 3.33 -6.84 20.26
C TYR A 139 2.66 -8.19 20.51
N ARG A 140 2.87 -8.74 21.71
CA ARG A 140 2.23 -9.98 22.13
C ARG A 140 0.88 -9.66 22.77
N SER A 141 -0.22 -10.17 22.21
CA SER A 141 -1.53 -10.07 22.86
C SER A 141 -1.71 -11.21 23.85
N SER A 142 -1.95 -10.87 25.11
CA SER A 142 -2.31 -11.84 26.15
C SER A 142 -3.74 -12.35 25.95
N VAL A 143 -4.65 -11.49 25.47
CA VAL A 143 -6.06 -11.82 25.21
C VAL A 143 -6.20 -12.83 24.07
N LEU A 144 -5.48 -12.63 22.97
CA LEU A 144 -5.61 -13.47 21.77
C LEU A 144 -4.59 -14.59 21.68
N GLY A 145 -3.64 -14.67 22.62
CA GLY A 145 -2.67 -15.74 22.64
C GLY A 145 -1.75 -15.78 21.40
N ARG A 146 -1.63 -14.69 20.62
CA ARG A 146 -0.65 -14.54 19.52
C ARG A 146 0.04 -13.18 19.44
N THR A 147 1.06 -13.06 18.59
CA THR A 147 1.67 -11.78 18.22
C THR A 147 0.77 -11.06 17.22
N ARG A 148 0.67 -9.73 17.37
CA ARG A 148 -0.09 -8.84 16.49
C ARG A 148 0.77 -7.67 16.04
N ARG A 149 0.26 -6.92 15.07
CA ARG A 149 0.90 -5.73 14.50
C ARG A 149 -0.04 -4.53 14.65
N MET A 150 0.56 -3.38 14.88
CA MET A 150 -0.07 -2.07 14.76
C MET A 150 0.88 -1.13 14.01
N HIS A 151 0.35 -0.09 13.37
CA HIS A 151 1.17 1.02 12.88
C HIS A 151 1.14 2.17 13.89
N VAL A 152 2.27 2.83 14.10
CA VAL A 152 2.37 4.00 14.98
C VAL A 152 3.03 5.15 14.23
N TYR A 153 2.35 6.29 14.19
CA TYR A 153 2.91 7.56 13.75
C TYR A 153 3.47 8.33 14.95
N THR A 154 4.70 8.80 14.84
CA THR A 154 5.31 9.77 15.76
C THR A 154 5.58 11.08 15.00
N PRO A 155 5.32 12.25 15.62
CA PRO A 155 5.45 13.52 14.91
C PRO A 155 6.91 13.85 14.60
N ALA A 156 7.12 14.70 13.59
CA ALA A 156 8.45 15.18 13.23
C ALA A 156 9.22 15.70 14.47
N GLY A 157 10.49 15.31 14.59
CA GLY A 157 11.35 15.66 15.71
C GLY A 157 11.18 14.80 16.97
N TYR A 158 10.24 13.84 16.98
CA TYR A 158 10.01 12.94 18.12
C TYR A 158 11.32 12.32 18.62
N GLU A 159 12.12 11.68 17.75
CA GLU A 159 13.34 10.96 18.15
C GLU A 159 14.45 11.83 18.76
N LEU A 160 14.49 13.11 18.41
CA LEU A 160 15.49 14.05 18.93
C LEU A 160 15.00 14.74 20.22
N GLY A 161 13.68 14.77 20.43
CA GLY A 161 13.05 15.45 21.55
C GLY A 161 12.92 14.59 22.80
N ARG A 162 12.48 15.25 23.89
CA ARG A 162 12.15 14.60 25.18
C ARG A 162 10.71 14.83 25.61
N ASP A 163 9.93 15.53 24.79
CA ASP A 163 8.55 15.87 25.09
C ASP A 163 7.66 14.62 25.16
N LYS A 164 6.56 14.76 25.90
CA LYS A 164 5.46 13.80 25.91
C LYS A 164 4.30 14.33 25.08
N TYR A 165 3.61 13.45 24.39
CA TYR A 165 2.58 13.79 23.42
C TYR A 165 1.21 13.23 23.82
N PRO A 166 0.10 13.89 23.44
CA PRO A 166 -1.20 13.24 23.43
C PRO A 166 -1.17 12.06 22.44
N VAL A 167 -2.08 11.11 22.64
CA VAL A 167 -2.22 9.91 21.81
C VAL A 167 -3.61 9.82 21.21
N PHE A 168 -3.68 9.51 19.92
CA PHE A 168 -4.92 9.28 19.19
C PHE A 168 -4.94 7.85 18.64
N TYR A 169 -5.93 7.06 19.02
CA TYR A 169 -6.14 5.70 18.52
C TYR A 169 -7.10 5.71 17.33
N LEU A 170 -6.56 5.45 16.14
CA LEU A 170 -7.28 5.60 14.88
C LEU A 170 -7.61 4.22 14.30
N LEU A 171 -8.87 3.80 14.43
CA LEU A 171 -9.35 2.49 14.00
C LEU A 171 -9.78 2.50 12.53
N HIS A 172 -9.49 1.42 11.81
CA HIS A 172 -9.91 1.23 10.44
C HIS A 172 -11.32 0.63 10.33
N GLY A 173 -11.89 0.63 9.12
CA GLY A 173 -13.20 0.06 8.82
C GLY A 173 -13.17 -1.46 8.58
N ALA A 174 -14.32 -2.01 8.20
CA ALA A 174 -14.42 -3.41 7.80
C ALA A 174 -13.52 -3.70 6.58
N SER A 175 -12.93 -4.90 6.52
CA SER A 175 -12.01 -5.38 5.47
C SER A 175 -10.64 -4.71 5.40
N ASP A 176 -10.40 -3.66 6.19
CA ASP A 176 -9.12 -2.96 6.25
C ASP A 176 -8.13 -3.63 7.22
N SER A 177 -6.94 -3.04 7.33
CA SER A 177 -5.91 -3.46 8.27
C SER A 177 -5.33 -2.27 9.04
N ASP A 178 -4.41 -2.56 9.97
CA ASP A 178 -3.59 -1.58 10.67
C ASP A 178 -2.77 -0.67 9.73
N HIS A 179 -2.53 -1.09 8.49
CA HIS A 179 -1.79 -0.34 7.48
C HIS A 179 -2.69 0.65 6.69
N SER A 180 -4.02 0.53 6.76
CA SER A 180 -4.92 1.27 5.86
C SER A 180 -4.84 2.79 6.06
N TRP A 181 -4.78 3.25 7.31
CA TRP A 181 -4.69 4.68 7.62
C TRP A 181 -3.36 5.29 7.21
N SER A 182 -2.25 4.56 7.32
CA SER A 182 -0.93 5.04 6.89
C SER A 182 -0.72 4.95 5.38
N SER A 183 -1.40 4.03 4.69
CA SER A 183 -1.35 3.88 3.22
C SER A 183 -2.45 4.68 2.52
N VAL A 184 -3.60 4.05 2.22
CA VAL A 184 -4.69 4.68 1.45
C VAL A 184 -5.27 5.90 2.18
N GLY A 185 -5.33 5.87 3.52
CA GLY A 185 -5.81 6.98 4.33
C GLY A 185 -4.85 8.16 4.47
N ARG A 186 -3.58 7.99 4.07
CA ARG A 186 -2.53 9.03 4.10
C ARG A 186 -2.39 9.80 5.43
N ALA A 187 -2.71 9.15 6.55
CA ALA A 187 -2.75 9.81 7.86
C ALA A 187 -1.41 10.46 8.24
N GLY A 188 -0.27 9.86 7.87
CA GLY A 188 1.06 10.44 8.10
C GLY A 188 1.21 11.82 7.45
N PHE A 189 0.99 11.90 6.14
CA PHE A 189 1.04 13.17 5.39
C PHE A 189 0.03 14.20 5.93
N ILE A 190 -1.19 13.74 6.24
CA ILE A 190 -2.23 14.61 6.83
C ILE A 190 -1.76 15.21 8.15
N LEU A 191 -1.20 14.39 9.04
CA LEU A 191 -0.72 14.86 10.34
C LEU A 191 0.49 15.78 10.18
N ASP A 192 1.46 15.45 9.33
CA ASP A 192 2.63 16.30 9.06
C ASP A 192 2.18 17.69 8.61
N ASN A 193 1.31 17.75 7.60
CA ASN A 193 0.84 19.01 7.02
C ASN A 193 0.00 19.82 8.01
N LEU A 194 -0.90 19.18 8.76
CA LEU A 194 -1.72 19.87 9.76
C LEU A 194 -0.92 20.34 10.97
N ILE A 195 0.10 19.58 11.40
CA ILE A 195 1.00 19.97 12.49
C ILE A 195 1.88 21.14 12.05
N ALA A 196 2.48 21.07 10.85
CA ALA A 196 3.29 22.16 10.29
C ALA A 196 2.46 23.45 10.13
N ALA A 197 1.20 23.33 9.71
CA ALA A 197 0.26 24.44 9.61
C ALA A 197 -0.34 24.90 10.96
N LYS A 198 0.06 24.29 12.09
CA LYS A 198 -0.45 24.57 13.45
C LYS A 198 -1.98 24.38 13.59
N LYS A 199 -2.58 23.56 12.73
CA LYS A 199 -4.00 23.17 12.77
C LYS A 199 -4.24 21.91 13.60
N ALA A 200 -3.20 21.13 13.85
CA ALA A 200 -3.20 20.01 14.79
C ALA A 200 -2.03 20.15 15.78
N LYS A 201 -2.23 19.69 17.01
CA LYS A 201 -1.11 19.56 17.98
C LYS A 201 -0.24 18.37 17.57
N PRO A 202 1.09 18.43 17.75
CA PRO A 202 1.92 17.23 17.66
C PRO A 202 1.36 16.12 18.57
N MET A 203 1.16 14.94 18.00
CA MET A 203 0.54 13.80 18.69
C MET A 203 1.09 12.48 18.15
N ILE A 204 1.05 11.44 18.99
CA ILE A 204 1.28 10.07 18.56
C ILE A 204 -0.05 9.52 18.04
N VAL A 205 -0.04 8.84 16.90
CA VAL A 205 -1.24 8.17 16.37
C VAL A 205 -0.99 6.68 16.28
N VAL A 206 -1.86 5.89 16.91
CA VAL A 206 -1.76 4.44 16.97
C VAL A 206 -2.88 3.85 16.14
N MET A 207 -2.53 3.02 15.17
CA MET A 207 -3.43 2.39 14.21
C MET A 207 -3.36 0.86 14.41
N PRO A 208 -4.12 0.30 15.37
CA PRO A 208 -4.12 -1.13 15.64
C PRO A 208 -4.93 -1.92 14.61
N HIS A 209 -4.67 -3.22 14.53
CA HIS A 209 -5.45 -4.11 13.69
C HIS A 209 -6.75 -4.51 14.41
N GLY A 210 -7.89 -4.00 13.99
CA GLY A 210 -9.18 -4.16 14.68
C GLY A 210 -9.76 -5.58 14.61
N HIS A 211 -9.36 -6.40 13.62
CA HIS A 211 -9.90 -7.75 13.43
C HIS A 211 -9.23 -8.79 14.34
N THR A 212 -9.95 -9.25 15.38
CA THR A 212 -9.42 -10.21 16.38
C THR A 212 -9.63 -11.68 16.01
N SER A 213 -10.68 -12.00 15.26
CA SER A 213 -10.96 -13.38 14.86
C SER A 213 -10.23 -13.74 13.57
N THR A 214 -9.79 -15.00 13.47
CA THR A 214 -9.41 -15.63 12.19
C THR A 214 -10.64 -16.16 11.42
N SER A 215 -11.82 -16.08 12.03
CA SER A 215 -13.08 -16.60 11.51
C SER A 215 -14.11 -15.49 11.42
N MET A 216 -14.68 -15.29 10.23
CA MET A 216 -15.84 -14.41 9.99
C MET A 216 -17.11 -14.86 10.74
N ASN A 217 -17.06 -15.98 11.48
CA ASN A 217 -18.22 -16.68 12.01
C ASN A 217 -18.39 -16.54 13.54
N ARG A 218 -18.33 -15.32 14.05
CA ARG A 218 -18.96 -14.99 15.33
C ARG A 218 -20.02 -13.93 15.06
N GLY A 219 -21.22 -14.14 15.63
CA GLY A 219 -22.37 -13.27 15.43
C GLY A 219 -22.10 -11.80 15.75
N PRO A 220 -23.09 -10.90 15.58
CA PRO A 220 -22.91 -9.45 15.41
C PRO A 220 -22.11 -8.70 16.50
N LEU A 221 -21.83 -9.34 17.65
CA LEU A 221 -21.20 -8.78 18.83
C LEU A 221 -19.88 -9.46 19.24
N GLY A 222 -19.56 -10.65 18.72
CA GLY A 222 -18.54 -11.52 19.32
C GLY A 222 -17.06 -11.10 19.11
N GLY A 223 -16.77 -10.18 18.19
CA GLY A 223 -15.41 -9.66 17.94
C GLY A 223 -15.13 -8.29 18.57
N MET A 224 -16.18 -7.55 18.94
CA MET A 224 -16.04 -6.22 19.54
C MET A 224 -15.49 -6.32 20.96
N ASP A 225 -15.98 -7.29 21.74
CA ASP A 225 -15.56 -7.50 23.13
C ASP A 225 -14.09 -7.94 23.22
N GLU A 226 -13.62 -8.80 22.31
CA GLU A 226 -12.22 -9.26 22.27
C GLU A 226 -11.26 -8.10 21.92
N PHE A 227 -11.61 -7.26 20.94
CA PHE A 227 -10.76 -6.13 20.58
C PHE A 227 -10.70 -5.11 21.71
N VAL A 228 -11.84 -4.80 22.33
CA VAL A 228 -11.89 -3.88 23.46
C VAL A 228 -11.06 -4.41 24.63
N GLU A 229 -11.17 -5.71 24.93
CA GLU A 229 -10.38 -6.34 25.98
C GLU A 229 -8.88 -6.28 25.68
N GLU A 230 -8.47 -6.65 24.46
CA GLU A 230 -7.08 -6.54 24.02
C GLU A 230 -6.59 -5.10 24.04
N PHE A 231 -7.41 -4.15 23.59
CA PHE A 231 -7.05 -2.75 23.56
C PHE A 231 -6.68 -2.24 24.95
N VAL A 232 -7.51 -2.57 25.95
CA VAL A 232 -7.30 -2.14 27.34
C VAL A 232 -6.16 -2.90 28.00
N LYS A 233 -6.04 -4.22 27.79
CA LYS A 233 -5.06 -5.06 28.50
C LYS A 233 -3.68 -5.08 27.87
N ASP A 234 -3.60 -4.96 26.53
CA ASP A 234 -2.36 -5.16 25.78
C ASP A 234 -1.92 -3.89 25.04
N ILE A 235 -2.77 -3.31 24.18
CA ILE A 235 -2.37 -2.20 23.27
C ILE A 235 -2.04 -0.93 24.07
N LEU A 236 -2.98 -0.47 24.90
CA LEU A 236 -2.81 0.78 25.65
C LEU A 236 -1.59 0.71 26.59
N PRO A 237 -1.40 -0.34 27.42
CA PRO A 237 -0.20 -0.47 28.24
C PRO A 237 1.08 -0.59 27.42
N HIS A 238 1.04 -1.27 26.26
CA HIS A 238 2.20 -1.35 25.39
C HIS A 238 2.60 0.04 24.87
N VAL A 239 1.65 0.84 24.40
CA VAL A 239 1.93 2.19 23.91
C VAL A 239 2.47 3.08 25.03
N GLU A 240 1.83 3.06 26.21
CA GLU A 240 2.26 3.88 27.36
C GLU A 240 3.65 3.53 27.88
N LYS A 241 4.06 2.26 27.73
CA LYS A 241 5.38 1.78 28.13
C LYS A 241 6.48 2.14 27.12
N HIS A 242 6.20 2.11 25.82
CA HIS A 242 7.22 2.21 24.78
C HIS A 242 7.28 3.58 24.09
N TYR A 243 6.27 4.44 24.29
CA TYR A 243 6.22 5.76 23.70
C TYR A 243 6.08 6.86 24.75
N ARG A 244 6.55 8.07 24.43
CA ARG A 244 6.44 9.25 25.28
C ARG A 244 5.03 9.85 25.20
N VAL A 245 4.06 9.17 25.80
CA VAL A 245 2.66 9.62 25.84
C VAL A 245 2.29 10.30 27.16
N ILE A 246 1.29 11.18 27.12
CA ILE A 246 0.64 11.73 28.30
C ILE A 246 -0.54 10.81 28.66
N GLY A 247 -0.41 9.99 29.71
CA GLY A 247 -1.36 8.93 30.07
C GLY A 247 -2.70 9.37 30.67
N THR A 248 -3.07 10.65 30.60
CA THR A 248 -4.36 11.12 31.13
C THR A 248 -5.48 10.96 30.10
N ARG A 249 -6.71 10.70 30.57
CA ARG A 249 -7.88 10.54 29.69
C ARG A 249 -8.11 11.74 28.76
N SER A 250 -7.85 12.97 29.22
CA SER A 250 -7.99 14.19 28.42
C SER A 250 -6.96 14.33 27.29
N MET A 251 -5.91 13.50 27.29
CA MET A 251 -4.85 13.45 26.27
C MET A 251 -4.92 12.18 25.42
N ARG A 252 -6.04 11.45 25.52
CA ARG A 252 -6.34 10.24 24.75
C ARG A 252 -7.60 10.46 23.93
N ALA A 253 -7.50 10.24 22.62
CA ALA A 253 -8.61 10.23 21.68
C ALA A 253 -8.77 8.86 21.03
#